data_AF-A0A372R727-F1
#
_entry.id   AF-A0A372R727-F1
#
_cell.length_a   1.000
_cell.length_b   1.000
_cell.length_c   1.000
_cell.angle_alpha   90.00
_cell.angle_beta   90.00
_cell.angle_gamma   90.00
#
_symmetry.space_group_name_H-M   'P 1'
#
loop_
_entity.id
_entity.type
_entity.pdbx_description
1 polymer ?
#
loop_
_entity_poly.entity_id
_entity_poly.type
_entity_poly.pdbx_seq_one_letter_code
_entity_poly.pdbx_strand_id
1 'polypeptide(L)'
;MVVEHRCCCSVVVNFYTKLLIFNHYFLFKEVTEVTDIKVVTFSASAALQGENVDVPVIPPDIEEKQDVEVEIPPSDDKEMIKALRKEIEELNKEIKVLRNEKVEDQQKILELQQEIVELKKQIKHLEKNNERLEKNSERLEKNNERLEEQIINLQKDFIDFKMKQLILSEYRDWIHGFMMVLVKKFSDLKNYEDLKDILRSERLKDKRNDDGLPLVNDKMLERISQLESDLGKYKLTPSECRKLFELKHNSNMTFHGNRNDDLVKVIQDFKEIQFPNDLLAYQIPLNKMFEALEILKGPDTTLDSILPLQF
;
A
#
# COMPACT_ATOMS: atom_id res chain seq x y z
N MET A 1 -23.34 24.09 19.50
CA MET A 1 -22.08 24.55 18.89
C MET A 1 -20.99 23.53 19.18
N VAL A 2 -20.71 22.62 18.25
CA VAL A 2 -19.40 21.97 18.08
C VAL A 2 -19.29 21.74 16.57
N VAL A 3 -18.34 22.42 15.94
CA VAL A 3 -18.06 22.31 14.50
C VAL A 3 -16.89 21.34 14.37
N GLU A 4 -17.14 20.18 13.76
CA GLU A 4 -16.11 19.19 13.46
C GLU A 4 -15.22 19.67 12.31
N HIS A 5 -13.97 19.98 12.62
CA HIS A 5 -12.94 20.22 11.62
C HIS A 5 -12.49 18.87 11.02
N ARG A 6 -12.92 18.62 9.79
CA ARG A 6 -12.45 17.47 8.99
C ARG A 6 -10.97 17.61 8.64
N CYS A 7 -10.31 16.45 8.73
CA CYS A 7 -8.91 16.19 8.50
C CYS A 7 -8.49 16.46 7.03
N CYS A 8 -7.81 17.57 6.77
CA CYS A 8 -7.16 17.88 5.49
C CYS A 8 -5.64 17.63 5.51
N CYS A 9 -5.07 17.12 6.60
CA CYS A 9 -3.61 17.04 6.76
C CYS A 9 -2.93 15.95 5.93
N SER A 10 -3.62 14.86 5.56
CA SER A 10 -2.98 13.73 4.87
C SER A 10 -2.63 14.03 3.40
N VAL A 11 -3.47 14.79 2.70
CA VAL A 11 -3.23 15.13 1.28
C VAL A 11 -2.12 16.17 1.13
N VAL A 12 -2.03 17.10 2.08
CA VAL A 12 -1.00 18.16 2.07
C VAL A 12 0.39 17.57 2.29
N VAL A 13 0.54 16.61 3.21
CA VAL A 13 1.84 15.98 3.47
C VAL A 13 2.36 15.24 2.24
N ASN A 14 1.51 14.49 1.52
CA ASN A 14 1.91 13.74 0.33
C ASN A 14 2.33 14.66 -0.84
N PHE A 15 1.70 15.84 -0.96
CA PHE A 15 2.08 16.82 -1.99
C PHE A 15 3.45 17.45 -1.71
N TYR A 16 3.77 17.77 -0.45
CA TYR A 16 5.07 18.33 -0.08
C TYR A 16 6.21 17.33 -0.24
N THR A 17 6.00 16.04 0.06
CA THR A 17 7.05 15.02 -0.14
C THR A 17 7.37 14.82 -1.61
N LYS A 18 6.35 14.83 -2.49
CA LYS A 18 6.56 14.73 -3.94
C LYS A 18 7.24 15.97 -4.51
N LEU A 19 6.94 17.17 -4.00
CA LEU A 19 7.58 18.42 -4.42
C LEU A 19 9.07 18.47 -4.00
N LEU A 20 9.40 17.96 -2.82
CA LEU A 20 10.78 17.89 -2.32
C LEU A 20 11.64 16.89 -3.12
N ILE A 21 11.08 15.73 -3.48
CA ILE A 21 11.77 14.74 -4.32
C ILE A 21 11.99 15.29 -5.73
N PHE A 22 11.00 16.00 -6.30
CA PHE A 22 11.13 16.58 -7.63
C PHE A 22 12.18 17.71 -7.69
N ASN A 23 12.24 18.57 -6.68
CA ASN A 23 13.26 19.62 -6.60
C ASN A 23 14.68 19.06 -6.43
N HIS A 24 14.85 17.97 -5.68
CA HIS A 24 16.16 17.31 -5.57
C HIS A 24 16.62 16.67 -6.88
N TYR A 25 15.69 16.08 -7.66
CA TYR A 25 16.00 15.51 -8.97
C TYR A 25 16.35 16.58 -10.01
N PHE A 26 15.69 17.75 -9.97
CA PHE A 26 15.93 18.85 -10.91
C PHE A 26 17.28 19.51 -10.68
N LEU A 27 17.65 19.77 -9.41
CA LEU A 27 18.96 20.33 -9.06
C LEU A 27 20.11 19.36 -9.39
N PHE A 28 19.89 18.04 -9.30
CA PHE A 28 20.93 17.07 -9.66
C PHE A 28 21.17 17.00 -11.18
N LYS A 29 20.11 17.21 -11.98
CA LYS A 29 20.19 17.16 -13.45
C LYS A 29 20.92 18.38 -14.03
N GLU A 30 20.69 19.58 -13.49
CA GLU A 30 21.44 20.79 -13.87
C GLU A 30 22.94 20.69 -13.51
N VAL A 31 23.30 20.03 -12.41
CA VAL A 31 24.70 19.83 -12.04
C VAL A 31 25.42 18.87 -13.00
N THR A 32 24.72 17.85 -13.54
CA THR A 32 25.29 16.95 -14.57
C THR A 32 25.47 17.59 -15.94
N GLU A 33 24.62 18.55 -16.35
CA GLU A 33 24.75 19.23 -17.66
C GLU A 33 25.89 20.27 -17.68
N VAL A 34 26.35 20.76 -16.51
CA VAL A 34 27.50 21.69 -16.42
C VAL A 34 28.85 20.97 -16.47
N THR A 35 28.89 19.64 -16.36
CA THR A 35 30.14 18.86 -16.35
C THR A 35 30.54 18.23 -17.69
N ASP A 36 29.88 18.55 -18.80
CA ASP A 36 30.33 18.19 -20.16
C ASP A 36 31.51 19.06 -20.63
N ILE A 37 32.57 19.11 -19.84
CA ILE A 37 33.90 19.47 -20.34
C ILE A 37 34.41 18.25 -21.09
N LYS A 38 34.38 18.31 -22.43
CA LYS A 38 35.07 17.39 -23.33
C LYS A 38 36.55 17.31 -22.95
N VAL A 39 36.89 16.36 -22.08
CA VAL A 39 38.26 15.88 -21.94
C VAL A 39 38.55 15.08 -23.20
N VAL A 40 39.21 15.74 -24.16
CA VAL A 40 39.84 15.08 -25.31
C VAL A 40 40.84 14.07 -24.73
N THR A 41 40.46 12.81 -24.76
CA THR A 41 41.33 11.68 -24.41
C THR A 41 42.48 11.63 -25.42
N PHE A 42 43.65 12.16 -25.04
CA PHE A 42 44.90 11.83 -25.70
C PHE A 42 45.30 10.43 -25.23
N SER A 43 44.96 9.43 -26.04
CA SER A 43 45.40 8.05 -25.86
C SER A 43 46.92 7.97 -26.08
N ALA A 44 47.69 7.98 -25.00
CA ALA A 44 49.11 7.67 -25.00
C ALA A 44 49.40 6.27 -24.40
N SER A 45 48.47 5.32 -24.51
CA SER A 45 48.60 3.98 -23.95
C SER A 45 49.19 2.94 -24.92
N ALA A 46 50.07 3.33 -25.85
CA ALA A 46 50.68 2.40 -26.81
C ALA A 46 52.22 2.37 -26.82
N ALA A 47 52.93 2.93 -25.83
CA ALA A 47 54.39 3.01 -25.89
C ALA A 47 55.17 2.69 -24.60
N LEU A 48 54.57 2.00 -23.61
CA LEU A 48 55.30 1.54 -22.41
C LEU A 48 54.93 0.11 -22.00
N GLN A 49 55.12 -0.82 -22.94
CA GLN A 49 55.39 -2.21 -22.59
C GLN A 49 56.74 -2.61 -23.18
N GLY A 50 57.72 -2.77 -22.28
CA GLY A 50 58.83 -3.70 -22.44
C GLY A 50 59.93 -3.31 -23.42
N GLU A 51 60.83 -2.43 -23.00
CA GLU A 51 62.23 -2.57 -23.37
C GLU A 51 63.10 -2.17 -22.16
N ASN A 52 63.86 -3.14 -21.65
CA ASN A 52 64.92 -2.90 -20.68
C ASN A 52 65.93 -1.95 -21.34
N VAL A 53 65.95 -0.70 -20.90
CA VAL A 53 67.04 0.21 -21.22
C VAL A 53 67.85 0.37 -19.96
N ASP A 54 69.07 -0.15 -20.01
CA ASP A 54 70.11 0.01 -18.99
C ASP A 54 70.16 1.47 -18.52
N VAL A 55 69.96 1.65 -17.22
CA VAL A 55 70.25 2.90 -16.53
C VAL A 55 71.77 3.11 -16.65
N PRO A 56 72.27 4.18 -17.31
CA PRO A 56 73.66 4.51 -17.19
C PRO A 56 73.88 5.06 -15.77
N VAL A 57 74.57 4.26 -14.97
CA VAL A 57 75.22 4.69 -13.74
C VAL A 57 76.11 5.88 -14.09
N ILE A 58 75.70 7.08 -13.70
CA ILE A 58 76.52 8.28 -13.78
C ILE A 58 77.64 8.11 -12.73
N PRO A 59 78.93 8.08 -13.12
CA PRO A 59 80.03 7.98 -12.18
C PRO A 59 80.19 9.29 -11.38
N PRO A 60 80.69 9.23 -10.13
CA PRO A 60 81.11 10.42 -9.41
C PRO A 60 82.46 10.93 -9.95
N ASP A 61 82.67 12.24 -9.81
CA ASP A 61 83.96 12.93 -9.86
C ASP A 61 84.74 12.87 -11.18
N ILE A 62 84.65 13.95 -11.96
CA ILE A 62 85.73 14.38 -12.84
C ILE A 62 86.40 15.57 -12.16
N GLU A 63 87.62 15.31 -11.70
CA GLU A 63 88.57 16.28 -11.18
C GLU A 63 88.74 17.45 -12.15
N GLU A 64 88.42 18.64 -11.67
CA GLU A 64 88.81 19.92 -12.23
C GLU A 64 90.35 20.05 -12.09
N LYS A 65 91.08 19.92 -13.20
CA LYS A 65 92.51 20.25 -13.25
C LYS A 65 92.85 21.14 -14.45
N GLN A 66 93.49 22.25 -14.06
CA GLN A 66 94.65 22.90 -14.65
C GLN A 66 94.46 23.78 -15.88
N ASP A 67 94.45 25.08 -15.58
CA ASP A 67 95.48 26.04 -15.98
C ASP A 67 95.95 25.94 -17.43
N VAL A 68 95.24 26.65 -18.31
CA VAL A 68 95.81 27.16 -19.55
C VAL A 68 96.00 28.66 -19.35
N GLU A 69 97.22 29.06 -19.00
CA GLU A 69 97.70 30.43 -19.14
C GLU A 69 97.66 30.80 -20.63
N VAL A 70 96.68 31.61 -21.01
CA VAL A 70 96.67 32.33 -22.28
C VAL A 70 97.02 33.78 -21.97
N GLU A 71 98.27 34.17 -22.22
CA GLU A 71 98.67 35.59 -22.22
C GLU A 71 98.03 36.32 -23.40
N ILE A 72 97.09 37.23 -23.11
CA ILE A 72 96.49 38.19 -24.05
C ILE A 72 96.67 39.61 -23.44
N PRO A 73 97.01 40.64 -24.26
CA PRO A 73 97.36 41.99 -23.78
C PRO A 73 96.26 42.66 -22.93
N PRO A 74 96.63 43.55 -21.98
CA PRO A 74 95.74 43.92 -20.88
C PRO A 74 94.99 45.22 -21.20
N SER A 75 93.66 45.18 -21.21
CA SER A 75 92.84 46.14 -20.43
C SER A 75 91.34 45.80 -20.44
N ASP A 76 90.78 45.29 -21.54
CA ASP A 76 89.30 45.17 -21.68
C ASP A 76 88.75 43.75 -21.42
N ASP A 77 89.52 42.71 -21.75
CA ASP A 77 89.07 41.30 -21.64
C ASP A 77 88.90 40.84 -20.18
N LYS A 78 89.70 41.38 -19.26
CA LYS A 78 89.67 40.97 -17.84
C LYS A 78 88.39 41.45 -17.14
N GLU A 79 87.90 42.64 -17.49
CA GLU A 79 86.62 43.14 -16.97
C GLU A 79 85.44 42.37 -17.57
N MET A 80 85.50 42.04 -18.86
CA MET A 80 84.50 41.21 -19.53
C MET A 80 84.43 39.80 -18.93
N ILE A 81 85.57 39.15 -18.68
CA ILE A 81 85.63 37.83 -18.02
C ILE A 81 85.05 37.90 -16.60
N LYS A 82 85.32 38.99 -15.86
CA LYS A 82 84.77 39.17 -14.51
C LYS A 82 83.25 39.39 -14.53
N ALA A 83 82.73 40.13 -15.50
CA ALA A 83 81.29 40.34 -15.71
C ALA A 83 80.58 39.02 -16.06
N LEU A 84 81.14 38.25 -17.00
CA LEU A 84 80.62 36.93 -17.40
C LEU A 84 80.59 35.94 -16.22
N ARG A 85 81.65 35.90 -15.39
CA ARG A 85 81.67 35.06 -14.17
C ARG A 85 80.57 35.43 -13.20
N LYS A 86 80.27 36.72 -13.04
CA LYS A 86 79.20 37.19 -12.15
C LYS A 86 77.82 36.80 -12.69
N GLU A 87 77.61 36.90 -14.00
CA GLU A 87 76.36 36.48 -14.66
C GLU A 87 76.16 34.95 -14.54
N ILE A 88 77.21 34.16 -14.73
CA ILE A 88 77.17 32.70 -14.51
C ILE A 88 76.79 32.37 -13.07
N GLU A 89 77.34 33.07 -12.09
CA GLU A 89 77.02 32.88 -10.66
C GLU A 89 75.55 33.23 -10.35
N GLU A 90 75.01 34.30 -10.96
CA GLU A 90 73.60 34.69 -10.83
C GLU A 90 72.66 33.67 -11.49
N LEU A 91 72.97 33.24 -12.72
CA LEU A 91 72.22 32.19 -13.42
C LEU A 91 72.24 30.86 -12.66
N ASN A 92 73.37 30.47 -12.07
CA ASN A 92 73.47 29.26 -11.26
C ASN A 92 72.59 29.32 -10.00
N LYS A 93 72.46 30.50 -9.39
CA LYS A 93 71.54 30.71 -8.26
C LYS A 93 70.08 30.58 -8.70
N GLU A 94 69.71 31.17 -9.84
CA GLU A 94 68.37 31.05 -10.40
C GLU A 94 68.03 29.60 -10.77
N ILE A 95 68.94 28.88 -11.42
CA ILE A 95 68.80 27.44 -11.73
C ILE A 95 68.57 26.63 -10.46
N LYS A 96 69.27 26.96 -9.36
CA LYS A 96 69.10 26.26 -8.08
C LYS A 96 67.71 26.50 -7.48
N VAL A 97 67.21 27.73 -7.53
CA VAL A 97 65.85 28.07 -7.07
C VAL A 97 64.80 27.32 -7.90
N LEU A 98 64.88 27.39 -9.23
CA LEU A 98 63.95 26.71 -10.14
C LEU A 98 63.96 25.19 -9.96
N ARG A 99 65.12 24.58 -9.66
CA ARG A 99 65.21 23.15 -9.34
C ARG A 99 64.47 22.79 -8.06
N ASN A 100 64.57 23.62 -7.02
CA ASN A 100 63.87 23.40 -5.77
C ASN A 100 62.35 23.54 -5.96
N GLU A 101 61.90 24.61 -6.63
CA GLU A 101 60.48 24.82 -6.95
C GLU A 101 59.91 23.64 -7.76
N LYS A 102 60.67 23.14 -8.75
CA LYS A 102 60.27 21.95 -9.52
C LYS A 102 60.08 20.72 -8.64
N VAL A 103 60.92 20.49 -7.63
CA VAL A 103 60.79 19.35 -6.71
C VAL A 103 59.55 19.51 -5.82
N GLU A 104 59.29 20.73 -5.32
CA GLU A 104 58.10 21.03 -4.54
C GLU A 104 56.80 20.83 -5.36
N ASP A 105 56.78 21.30 -6.61
CA ASP A 105 55.67 21.09 -7.52
C ASP A 105 55.45 19.60 -7.81
N GLN A 106 56.52 18.83 -8.02
CA GLN A 106 56.43 17.37 -8.20
C GLN A 106 55.83 16.67 -6.98
N GLN A 107 56.22 17.08 -5.77
CA GLN A 107 55.68 16.54 -4.53
C GLN A 107 54.18 16.86 -4.40
N LYS A 108 53.79 18.10 -4.68
CA LYS A 108 52.38 18.52 -4.67
C LYS A 108 51.53 17.78 -5.70
N ILE A 109 52.07 17.50 -6.89
CA ILE A 109 51.41 16.69 -7.91
C ILE A 109 51.16 15.27 -7.40
N LEU A 110 52.12 14.65 -6.71
CA LEU A 110 51.96 13.31 -6.16
C LEU A 110 50.87 13.26 -5.07
N GLU A 111 50.82 14.26 -4.19
CA GLU A 111 49.78 14.38 -3.16
C GLU A 111 48.38 14.52 -3.77
N LEU A 112 48.22 15.39 -4.77
CA LEU A 112 46.96 15.56 -5.50
C LEU A 112 46.55 14.28 -6.24
N GLN A 113 47.50 13.52 -6.79
CA GLN A 113 47.20 12.23 -7.42
C GLN A 113 46.67 11.21 -6.40
N GLN A 114 47.23 11.18 -5.19
CA GLN A 114 46.74 10.30 -4.12
C GLN A 114 45.34 10.70 -3.67
N GLU A 115 45.08 12.00 -3.50
CA GLU A 115 43.75 12.51 -3.15
C GLU A 115 42.71 12.15 -4.22
N ILE A 116 43.04 12.31 -5.50
CA ILE A 116 42.15 11.91 -6.61
C ILE A 116 41.83 10.42 -6.56
N VAL A 117 42.81 9.56 -6.23
CA VAL A 117 42.58 8.11 -6.11
C VAL A 117 41.62 7.81 -4.96
N GLU A 118 41.76 8.49 -3.83
CA GLU A 118 40.90 8.27 -2.67
C GLU A 118 39.48 8.78 -2.91
N LEU A 119 39.32 9.97 -3.50
CA LEU A 119 38.03 10.51 -3.92
C LEU A 119 37.32 9.56 -4.90
N LYS A 120 38.04 8.97 -5.86
CA LYS A 120 37.47 7.96 -6.77
C LYS A 120 36.96 6.72 -6.05
N LYS A 121 37.61 6.28 -4.96
CA LYS A 121 37.11 5.16 -4.15
C LYS A 121 35.83 5.55 -3.39
N GLN A 122 35.81 6.75 -2.82
CA GLN A 122 34.65 7.26 -2.09
C GLN A 122 33.43 7.38 -3.01
N ILE A 123 33.60 7.93 -4.22
CA ILE A 123 32.55 7.99 -5.24
C ILE A 123 31.99 6.60 -5.53
N LYS A 124 32.84 5.61 -5.81
CA LYS A 124 32.41 4.22 -6.06
C LYS A 124 31.66 3.60 -4.88
N HIS A 125 31.99 3.98 -3.65
CA HIS A 125 31.28 3.50 -2.47
C HIS A 125 29.89 4.14 -2.36
N LEU A 126 29.80 5.44 -2.63
CA LEU A 126 28.53 6.18 -2.65
C LEU A 126 27.59 5.67 -3.74
N GLU A 127 28.09 5.40 -4.94
CA GLU A 127 27.31 4.80 -6.04
C GLU A 127 26.66 3.48 -5.60
N LYS A 128 27.45 2.57 -5.00
CA LYS A 128 26.93 1.29 -4.49
C LYS A 128 25.89 1.46 -3.39
N ASN A 129 26.06 2.45 -2.52
CA ASN A 129 25.09 2.74 -1.47
C ASN A 129 23.80 3.31 -2.07
N ASN A 130 23.91 4.17 -3.08
CA ASN A 130 22.75 4.72 -3.77
C ASN A 130 21.94 3.62 -4.47
N GLU A 131 22.60 2.70 -5.20
CA GLU A 131 21.94 1.53 -5.81
C GLU A 131 21.20 0.66 -4.78
N ARG A 132 21.75 0.52 -3.56
CA ARG A 132 21.11 -0.23 -2.47
C ARG A 132 19.88 0.50 -1.93
N LEU A 133 19.96 1.82 -1.79
CA LEU A 133 18.85 2.64 -1.34
C LEU A 133 17.71 2.63 -2.35
N GLU A 134 18.01 2.74 -3.64
CA GLU A 134 17.03 2.62 -4.73
C GLU A 134 16.28 1.28 -4.66
N LYS A 135 17.01 0.16 -4.57
CA LYS A 135 16.41 -1.19 -4.42
C LYS A 135 15.55 -1.32 -3.16
N ASN A 136 15.95 -0.69 -2.06
CA ASN A 136 15.15 -0.70 -0.84
C ASN A 136 13.88 0.14 -0.99
N SER A 137 13.96 1.28 -1.67
CA SER A 137 12.82 2.15 -1.98
C SER A 137 11.78 1.40 -2.82
N GLU A 138 12.21 0.73 -3.89
CA GLU A 138 11.30 -0.08 -4.74
C GLU A 138 10.61 -1.20 -3.95
N ARG A 139 11.32 -1.83 -3.01
CA ARG A 139 10.74 -2.87 -2.15
C ARG A 139 9.70 -2.30 -1.19
N LEU A 140 9.96 -1.13 -0.63
CA LEU A 140 9.02 -0.45 0.26
C LEU A 140 7.77 -0.01 -0.49
N GLU A 141 7.91 0.49 -1.71
CA GLU A 141 6.77 0.86 -2.57
C GLU A 141 5.85 -0.34 -2.84
N LYS A 142 6.41 -1.48 -3.27
CA LYS A 142 5.64 -2.72 -3.46
C LYS A 142 4.96 -3.22 -2.19
N ASN A 143 5.62 -3.07 -1.04
CA ASN A 143 5.02 -3.44 0.24
C ASN A 143 3.84 -2.53 0.60
N ASN A 144 3.95 -1.22 0.33
CA ASN A 144 2.87 -0.28 0.55
C ASN A 144 1.66 -0.58 -0.35
N GLU A 145 1.88 -0.84 -1.63
CA GLU A 145 0.79 -1.24 -2.56
C GLU A 145 0.04 -2.47 -2.03
N ARG A 146 0.79 -3.50 -1.60
CA ARG A 146 0.19 -4.71 -1.02
C ARG A 146 -0.61 -4.42 0.26
N LEU A 147 -0.11 -3.53 1.13
CA LEU A 147 -0.83 -3.14 2.35
C LEU A 147 -2.11 -2.36 2.02
N GLU A 148 -2.08 -1.48 1.03
CA GLU A 148 -3.27 -0.76 0.56
C GLU A 148 -4.34 -1.72 0.04
N GLU A 149 -3.96 -2.72 -0.77
CA GLU A 149 -4.88 -3.76 -1.22
C GLU A 149 -5.49 -4.55 -0.05
N GLN A 150 -4.68 -4.91 0.95
CA GLN A 150 -5.17 -5.60 2.15
C GLN A 150 -6.16 -4.74 2.94
N ILE A 151 -5.89 -3.44 3.09
CA ILE A 151 -6.81 -2.52 3.76
C ILE A 151 -8.14 -2.43 3.02
N ILE A 152 -8.12 -2.30 1.69
CA ILE A 152 -9.34 -2.25 0.87
C ILE A 152 -10.17 -3.53 1.04
N ASN A 153 -9.52 -4.70 1.03
CA ASN A 153 -10.22 -5.97 1.20
C ASN A 153 -10.82 -6.10 2.60
N LEU A 154 -10.07 -5.74 3.65
CA LEU A 154 -10.58 -5.74 5.03
C LEU A 154 -11.75 -4.77 5.22
N GLN A 155 -11.72 -3.60 4.56
CA GLN A 155 -12.83 -2.66 4.59
C GLN A 155 -14.09 -3.25 3.96
N LYS A 156 -13.96 -3.95 2.82
CA LYS A 156 -15.08 -4.66 2.19
C LYS A 156 -15.63 -5.76 3.10
N ASP A 157 -14.76 -6.62 3.63
CA ASP A 157 -15.15 -7.71 4.54
C ASP A 157 -15.86 -7.17 5.79
N PHE A 158 -15.40 -6.04 6.33
CA PHE A 158 -16.02 -5.40 7.48
C PHE A 158 -17.40 -4.82 7.17
N ILE A 159 -17.58 -4.21 6.00
CA ILE A 159 -18.89 -3.72 5.54
C ILE A 159 -19.84 -4.90 5.35
N ASP A 160 -19.40 -5.96 4.67
CA ASP A 160 -20.19 -7.18 4.47
C ASP A 160 -20.59 -7.81 5.80
N PHE A 161 -19.66 -7.92 6.75
CA PHE A 161 -19.93 -8.42 8.09
C PHE A 161 -20.96 -7.54 8.82
N LYS A 162 -20.82 -6.21 8.78
CA LYS A 162 -21.79 -5.29 9.38
C LYS A 162 -23.18 -5.42 8.76
N MET A 163 -23.27 -5.54 7.45
CA MET A 163 -24.55 -5.72 6.76
C MET A 163 -25.19 -7.06 7.12
N LYS A 164 -24.43 -8.16 7.19
CA LYS A 164 -24.93 -9.45 7.69
C LYS A 164 -25.46 -9.33 9.11
N GLN A 165 -24.72 -8.66 9.99
CA GLN A 165 -25.16 -8.42 11.38
C GLN A 165 -26.46 -7.62 11.44
N LEU A 166 -26.59 -6.55 10.65
CA LEU A 166 -27.79 -5.74 10.55
C LEU A 166 -28.99 -6.60 10.12
N ILE A 167 -28.88 -7.29 8.97
CA ILE A 167 -29.94 -8.13 8.40
C ILE A 167 -30.34 -9.25 9.38
N LEU A 168 -29.36 -9.90 10.01
CA LEU A 168 -29.62 -11.00 10.94
C LEU A 168 -30.22 -10.53 12.26
N SER A 169 -29.86 -9.36 12.79
CA SER A 169 -30.38 -8.90 14.09
C SER A 169 -31.72 -8.18 13.94
N GLU A 170 -31.80 -7.21 13.05
CA GLU A 170 -32.96 -6.33 12.92
C GLU A 170 -34.17 -7.09 12.36
N TYR A 171 -33.99 -7.82 11.27
CA TYR A 171 -35.11 -8.51 10.61
C TYR A 171 -35.52 -9.81 11.28
N ARG A 172 -34.67 -10.41 12.12
CA ARG A 172 -35.04 -11.61 12.88
C ARG A 172 -36.24 -11.35 13.78
N ASP A 173 -36.28 -10.21 14.46
CA ASP A 173 -37.37 -9.87 15.36
C ASP A 173 -38.65 -9.54 14.57
N TRP A 174 -38.52 -8.82 13.44
CA TRP A 174 -39.63 -8.60 12.50
C TRP A 174 -40.19 -9.90 11.94
N ILE A 175 -39.34 -10.86 11.55
CA ILE A 175 -39.75 -12.20 11.13
C ILE A 175 -40.50 -12.90 12.26
N HIS A 176 -39.99 -12.83 13.49
CA HIS A 176 -40.67 -13.45 14.62
C HIS A 176 -42.06 -12.86 14.85
N GLY A 177 -42.15 -11.53 14.89
CA GLY A 177 -43.41 -10.79 15.03
C GLY A 177 -44.39 -11.14 13.92
N PHE A 178 -43.93 -11.16 12.66
CA PHE A 178 -44.74 -11.59 11.51
C PHE A 178 -45.31 -13.00 11.70
N MET A 179 -44.50 -13.96 12.09
CA MET A 179 -44.96 -15.34 12.32
C MET A 179 -46.01 -15.39 13.44
N MET A 180 -45.87 -14.59 14.49
CA MET A 180 -46.87 -14.47 15.55
C MET A 180 -48.18 -13.85 15.04
N VAL A 181 -48.10 -12.87 14.13
CA VAL A 181 -49.27 -12.29 13.46
C VAL A 181 -49.98 -13.35 12.62
N LEU A 182 -49.25 -14.17 11.86
CA LEU A 182 -49.84 -15.26 11.07
C LEU A 182 -50.59 -16.26 11.96
N VAL A 183 -49.97 -16.72 13.05
CA VAL A 183 -50.60 -17.63 14.03
C VAL A 183 -51.88 -17.04 14.60
N LYS A 184 -51.89 -15.73 14.91
CA LYS A 184 -53.08 -15.07 15.46
C LYS A 184 -54.18 -14.85 14.41
N LYS A 185 -53.82 -14.66 13.15
CA LYS A 185 -54.76 -14.35 12.06
C LYS A 185 -55.37 -15.60 11.43
N PHE A 186 -54.63 -16.70 11.36
CA PHE A 186 -55.10 -17.94 10.75
C PHE A 186 -55.60 -18.88 11.85
N SER A 187 -56.91 -19.07 11.92
CA SER A 187 -57.60 -19.88 12.94
C SER A 187 -57.17 -21.34 12.97
N ASP A 188 -56.63 -21.85 11.86
CA ASP A 188 -56.22 -23.26 11.72
C ASP A 188 -54.81 -23.53 12.28
N LEU A 189 -54.09 -22.48 12.70
CA LEU A 189 -52.83 -22.57 13.40
C LEU A 189 -53.08 -22.52 14.91
N LYS A 190 -52.70 -23.59 15.62
CA LYS A 190 -52.90 -23.67 17.07
C LYS A 190 -51.91 -22.78 17.83
N ASN A 191 -50.67 -22.73 17.37
CA ASN A 191 -49.57 -21.98 17.97
C ASN A 191 -48.40 -21.84 17.00
N TYR A 192 -47.31 -21.22 17.47
CA TYR A 192 -46.09 -21.04 16.69
C TYR A 192 -45.38 -22.34 16.30
N GLU A 193 -45.38 -23.35 17.18
CA GLU A 193 -44.73 -24.64 16.90
C GLU A 193 -45.47 -25.40 15.79
N ASP A 194 -46.79 -25.28 15.78
CA ASP A 194 -47.66 -25.85 14.76
C ASP A 194 -47.42 -25.25 13.36
N LEU A 195 -47.25 -23.92 13.27
CA LEU A 195 -46.82 -23.25 12.03
C LEU A 195 -45.44 -23.75 11.58
N LYS A 196 -44.51 -23.89 12.53
CA LYS A 196 -43.15 -24.36 12.26
C LYS A 196 -43.12 -25.80 11.75
N ASP A 197 -43.96 -26.67 12.28
CA ASP A 197 -44.12 -28.05 11.79
C ASP A 197 -44.65 -28.05 10.35
N ILE A 198 -45.67 -27.24 10.05
CA ILE A 198 -46.20 -27.07 8.69
C ILE A 198 -45.11 -26.58 7.72
N LEU A 199 -44.33 -25.56 8.10
CA LEU A 199 -43.26 -25.04 7.26
C LEU A 199 -42.10 -26.04 7.06
N ARG A 200 -41.89 -26.95 8.02
CA ARG A 200 -40.86 -28.01 7.95
C ARG A 200 -41.33 -29.26 7.22
N SER A 201 -42.63 -29.44 7.03
CA SER A 201 -43.24 -30.64 6.43
C SER A 201 -42.59 -31.10 5.14
N GLU A 202 -42.14 -30.19 4.27
CA GLU A 202 -41.50 -30.54 3.01
C GLU A 202 -40.18 -31.28 3.18
N ARG A 203 -39.42 -31.00 4.25
CA ARG A 203 -38.22 -31.77 4.63
C ARG A 203 -38.55 -33.12 5.26
N LEU A 204 -39.83 -33.36 5.58
CA LEU A 204 -40.35 -34.55 6.23
C LEU A 204 -41.18 -35.43 5.29
N LYS A 205 -41.50 -34.98 4.07
CA LYS A 205 -42.33 -35.71 3.09
C LYS A 205 -41.81 -37.13 2.83
N ASP A 206 -40.50 -37.30 2.77
CA ASP A 206 -39.86 -38.61 2.52
C ASP A 206 -39.44 -39.34 3.80
N LYS A 207 -39.61 -38.71 4.97
CA LYS A 207 -39.20 -39.30 6.24
C LYS A 207 -40.31 -40.15 6.83
N ARG A 208 -39.92 -41.30 7.35
CA ARG A 208 -40.79 -42.22 8.09
C ARG A 208 -40.40 -42.23 9.57
N ASN A 209 -41.36 -42.47 10.45
CA ASN A 209 -41.08 -42.71 11.86
C ASN A 209 -40.49 -44.13 12.05
N ASP A 210 -40.14 -44.49 13.28
CA ASP A 210 -39.57 -45.79 13.63
C ASP A 210 -40.51 -46.97 13.27
N ASP A 211 -41.82 -46.70 13.19
CA ASP A 211 -42.85 -47.67 12.78
C ASP A 211 -43.05 -47.74 11.25
N GLY A 212 -42.26 -47.00 10.46
CA GLY A 212 -42.34 -46.98 8.99
C GLY A 212 -43.49 -46.15 8.40
N LEU A 213 -44.24 -45.42 9.22
CA LEU A 213 -45.32 -44.51 8.81
C LEU A 213 -44.78 -43.15 8.35
N PRO A 214 -45.40 -42.53 7.31
CA PRO A 214 -45.03 -41.19 6.87
C PRO A 214 -45.18 -40.16 8.00
N LEU A 215 -44.18 -39.29 8.17
CA LEU A 215 -44.25 -38.19 9.14
C LEU A 215 -45.23 -37.08 8.72
N VAL A 216 -45.53 -36.97 7.42
CA VAL A 216 -46.54 -36.06 6.86
C VAL A 216 -47.79 -36.87 6.55
N ASN A 217 -48.88 -36.63 7.27
CA ASN A 217 -50.18 -37.28 7.04
C ASN A 217 -51.14 -36.40 6.23
N ASP A 218 -52.25 -36.97 5.77
CA ASP A 218 -53.25 -36.27 4.94
C ASP A 218 -53.79 -34.99 5.61
N LYS A 219 -53.98 -35.05 6.94
CA LYS A 219 -54.39 -33.88 7.73
C LYS A 219 -53.35 -32.76 7.69
N MET A 220 -52.06 -33.07 7.66
CA MET A 220 -51.00 -32.08 7.53
C MET A 220 -50.99 -31.49 6.12
N LEU A 221 -51.23 -32.29 5.08
CA LEU A 221 -51.34 -31.82 3.69
C LEU A 221 -52.51 -30.85 3.50
N GLU A 222 -53.68 -31.14 4.07
CA GLU A 222 -54.83 -30.24 4.05
C GLU A 222 -54.49 -28.87 4.66
N ARG A 223 -53.76 -28.88 5.79
CA ARG A 223 -53.34 -27.67 6.48
C ARG A 223 -52.28 -26.88 5.72
N ILE A 224 -51.40 -27.56 4.98
CA ILE A 224 -50.44 -26.91 4.07
C ILE A 224 -51.20 -26.18 2.96
N SER A 225 -52.15 -26.85 2.30
CA SER A 225 -52.96 -26.25 1.23
C SER A 225 -53.77 -25.05 1.72
N GLN A 226 -54.31 -25.13 2.94
CA GLN A 226 -55.03 -24.01 3.56
C GLN A 226 -54.09 -22.82 3.84
N LEU A 227 -52.90 -23.09 4.42
CA LEU A 227 -51.88 -22.06 4.62
C LEU A 227 -51.42 -21.43 3.29
N GLU A 228 -51.28 -22.22 2.23
CA GLU A 228 -50.96 -21.73 0.88
C GLU A 228 -52.03 -20.77 0.36
N SER A 229 -53.30 -21.14 0.49
CA SER A 229 -54.44 -20.31 0.10
C SER A 229 -54.46 -18.98 0.88
N ASP A 230 -54.24 -19.04 2.19
CA ASP A 230 -54.26 -17.86 3.05
C ASP A 230 -53.06 -16.93 2.82
N LEU A 231 -51.86 -17.49 2.63
CA LEU A 231 -50.67 -16.72 2.29
C LEU A 231 -50.75 -16.12 0.88
N GLY A 232 -51.43 -16.80 -0.05
CA GLY A 232 -51.63 -16.33 -1.42
C GLY A 232 -52.32 -14.96 -1.49
N LYS A 233 -53.18 -14.64 -0.52
CA LYS A 233 -53.82 -13.31 -0.38
C LYS A 233 -52.81 -12.17 -0.20
N TYR A 234 -51.60 -12.50 0.28
CA TYR A 234 -50.50 -11.56 0.55
C TYR A 234 -49.31 -11.78 -0.39
N LYS A 235 -49.50 -12.50 -1.51
CA LYS A 235 -48.46 -12.84 -2.50
C LYS A 235 -47.26 -13.60 -1.90
N LEU A 236 -47.47 -14.25 -0.77
CA LEU A 236 -46.45 -15.00 -0.05
C LEU A 236 -46.67 -16.50 -0.26
N THR A 237 -45.58 -17.27 -0.30
CA THR A 237 -45.63 -18.73 -0.38
C THR A 237 -45.09 -19.37 0.89
N PRO A 238 -45.47 -20.62 1.23
CA PRO A 238 -44.86 -21.33 2.36
C PRO A 238 -43.34 -21.50 2.22
N SER A 239 -42.83 -21.62 0.99
CA SER A 239 -41.39 -21.68 0.70
C SER A 239 -40.67 -20.38 1.10
N GLU A 240 -41.28 -19.22 0.83
CA GLU A 240 -40.75 -17.93 1.28
C GLU A 240 -40.82 -17.78 2.80
N CYS A 241 -41.94 -18.16 3.44
CA CYS A 241 -42.03 -18.24 4.90
C CYS A 241 -40.94 -19.13 5.50
N ARG A 242 -40.61 -20.25 4.86
CA ARG A 242 -39.54 -21.13 5.30
C ARG A 242 -38.18 -20.45 5.21
N LYS A 243 -37.88 -19.74 4.11
CA LYS A 243 -36.63 -18.97 4.00
C LYS A 243 -36.52 -17.93 5.11
N LEU A 244 -37.60 -17.23 5.43
CA LEU A 244 -37.63 -16.30 6.57
C LEU A 244 -37.36 -17.04 7.89
N PHE A 245 -37.96 -18.20 8.09
CA PHE A 245 -37.72 -19.03 9.26
C PHE A 245 -36.27 -19.49 9.37
N GLU A 246 -35.65 -19.89 8.26
CA GLU A 246 -34.24 -20.27 8.18
C GLU A 246 -33.32 -19.09 8.51
N LEU A 247 -33.61 -17.89 7.97
CA LEU A 247 -32.87 -16.67 8.29
C LEU A 247 -32.94 -16.36 9.79
N LYS A 248 -34.14 -16.43 10.38
CA LYS A 248 -34.35 -16.26 11.82
C LYS A 248 -33.58 -17.29 12.63
N HIS A 249 -33.56 -18.55 12.21
CA HIS A 249 -32.85 -19.62 12.92
C HIS A 249 -31.34 -19.46 12.86
N ASN A 250 -30.81 -19.02 11.72
CA ASN A 250 -29.38 -18.78 11.51
C ASN A 250 -28.89 -17.51 12.22
N SER A 251 -29.80 -16.60 12.57
CA SER A 251 -29.52 -15.48 13.46
C SER A 251 -29.38 -15.96 14.90
N ASN A 252 -28.17 -16.40 15.26
CA ASN A 252 -27.80 -16.85 16.60
C ASN A 252 -27.40 -15.68 17.53
N MET A 253 -27.88 -14.47 17.23
CA MET A 253 -27.41 -13.24 17.89
C MET A 253 -28.28 -12.86 19.08
N THR A 254 -27.64 -12.33 20.13
CA THR A 254 -28.27 -11.68 21.31
C THR A 254 -28.75 -10.26 21.01
N PHE A 255 -28.61 -9.79 19.77
CA PHE A 255 -28.97 -8.45 19.34
C PHE A 255 -30.40 -8.43 18.85
N HIS A 256 -31.17 -7.48 19.38
CA HIS A 256 -32.56 -7.26 19.04
C HIS A 256 -32.69 -6.01 18.18
N GLY A 257 -33.62 -6.03 17.24
CA GLY A 257 -34.00 -4.84 16.48
C GLY A 257 -34.50 -3.74 17.43
N ASN A 258 -34.41 -2.49 16.99
CA ASN A 258 -34.94 -1.38 17.78
C ASN A 258 -36.48 -1.49 17.83
N ARG A 259 -36.99 -1.77 19.04
CA ARG A 259 -38.41 -2.03 19.29
C ARG A 259 -39.34 -0.85 18.97
N ASN A 260 -38.79 0.34 18.94
CA ASN A 260 -39.50 1.59 18.66
C ASN A 260 -39.58 1.91 17.16
N ASP A 261 -38.90 1.17 16.30
CA ASP A 261 -38.99 1.41 14.86
C ASP A 261 -40.37 1.00 14.34
N ASP A 262 -40.98 1.92 13.58
CA ASP A 262 -42.21 1.66 12.85
C ASP A 262 -41.91 0.95 11.52
N LEU A 263 -42.92 0.27 11.00
CA LEU A 263 -42.82 -0.52 9.78
C LEU A 263 -42.44 0.33 8.56
N VAL A 264 -42.91 1.58 8.48
CA VAL A 264 -42.62 2.50 7.36
C VAL A 264 -41.12 2.80 7.30
N LYS A 265 -40.52 3.15 8.43
CA LYS A 265 -39.09 3.41 8.55
C LYS A 265 -38.28 2.18 8.16
N VAL A 266 -38.64 1.00 8.69
CA VAL A 266 -37.92 -0.25 8.41
C VAL A 266 -37.99 -0.63 6.93
N ILE A 267 -39.13 -0.42 6.28
CA ILE A 267 -39.28 -0.62 4.82
C ILE A 267 -38.39 0.35 4.04
N GLN A 268 -38.29 1.61 4.48
CA GLN A 268 -37.43 2.59 3.83
C GLN A 268 -35.96 2.21 3.97
N ASP A 269 -35.52 1.88 5.19
CA ASP A 269 -34.15 1.45 5.48
C ASP A 269 -33.81 0.15 4.70
N PHE A 270 -34.76 -0.77 4.59
CA PHE A 270 -34.62 -2.01 3.80
C PHE A 270 -34.31 -1.76 2.31
N LYS A 271 -34.91 -0.72 1.70
CA LYS A 271 -34.69 -0.40 0.28
C LYS A 271 -33.27 0.12 0.00
N GLU A 272 -32.60 0.66 1.02
CA GLU A 272 -31.26 1.22 0.90
C GLU A 272 -30.16 0.17 1.15
N ILE A 273 -30.51 -1.00 1.68
CA ILE A 273 -29.57 -2.06 2.00
C ILE A 273 -29.13 -2.81 0.75
N GLN A 274 -27.81 -2.90 0.58
CA GLN A 274 -27.18 -3.84 -0.35
C GLN A 274 -26.97 -5.17 0.34
N PHE A 275 -27.71 -6.19 -0.10
CA PHE A 275 -27.63 -7.53 0.46
C PHE A 275 -26.31 -8.22 0.07
N PRO A 276 -25.55 -8.75 1.05
CA PRO A 276 -24.43 -9.63 0.78
C PRO A 276 -24.86 -10.84 -0.05
N ASN A 277 -23.96 -11.36 -0.89
CA ASN A 277 -24.28 -12.42 -1.87
C ASN A 277 -24.93 -13.66 -1.25
N ASP A 278 -24.51 -14.07 -0.05
CA ASP A 278 -25.03 -15.22 0.69
C ASP A 278 -26.43 -14.97 1.29
N LEU A 279 -26.86 -13.71 1.39
CA LEU A 279 -28.17 -13.32 1.91
C LEU A 279 -29.14 -12.82 0.85
N LEU A 280 -28.72 -12.68 -0.42
CA LEU A 280 -29.59 -12.25 -1.53
C LEU A 280 -30.87 -13.08 -1.67
N ALA A 281 -30.80 -14.38 -1.36
CA ALA A 281 -31.95 -15.29 -1.44
C ALA A 281 -33.11 -14.93 -0.47
N TYR A 282 -32.85 -14.09 0.55
CA TYR A 282 -33.83 -13.66 1.55
C TYR A 282 -34.46 -12.30 1.24
N GLN A 283 -33.89 -11.51 0.32
CA GLN A 283 -34.37 -10.16 0.01
C GLN A 283 -35.84 -10.17 -0.45
N ILE A 284 -36.19 -11.04 -1.41
CA ILE A 284 -37.58 -11.14 -1.90
C ILE A 284 -38.55 -11.59 -0.79
N PRO A 285 -38.27 -12.68 -0.04
CA PRO A 285 -39.09 -13.06 1.11
C PRO A 285 -39.30 -11.94 2.14
N LEU A 286 -38.24 -11.20 2.49
CA LEU A 286 -38.30 -10.10 3.46
C LEU A 286 -39.18 -8.95 2.96
N ASN A 287 -39.01 -8.55 1.69
CA ASN A 287 -39.83 -7.49 1.10
C ASN A 287 -41.32 -7.86 1.14
N LYS A 288 -41.66 -9.07 0.71
CA LYS A 288 -43.05 -9.56 0.74
C LYS A 288 -43.59 -9.71 2.16
N MET A 289 -42.75 -10.06 3.13
CA MET A 289 -43.14 -10.11 4.54
C MET A 289 -43.58 -8.73 5.04
N PHE A 290 -42.82 -7.68 4.71
CA PHE A 290 -43.17 -6.31 5.10
C PHE A 290 -44.46 -5.83 4.41
N GLU A 291 -44.63 -6.10 3.12
CA GLU A 291 -45.90 -5.84 2.41
C GLU A 291 -47.08 -6.57 3.07
N ALA A 292 -46.89 -7.84 3.46
CA ALA A 292 -47.91 -8.61 4.15
C ALA A 292 -48.23 -8.04 5.54
N LEU A 293 -47.22 -7.62 6.30
CA LEU A 293 -47.39 -6.96 7.59
C LEU A 293 -48.19 -5.66 7.47
N GLU A 294 -47.87 -4.84 6.48
CA GLU A 294 -48.57 -3.58 6.22
C GLU A 294 -50.07 -3.83 5.95
N ILE A 295 -50.41 -4.85 5.16
CA ILE A 295 -51.81 -5.23 4.90
C ILE A 295 -52.49 -5.80 6.17
N LEU A 296 -51.76 -6.57 6.98
CA LEU A 296 -52.33 -7.28 8.13
C LEU A 296 -52.55 -6.42 9.37
N LYS A 297 -51.70 -5.40 9.56
CA LYS A 297 -51.61 -4.61 10.79
C LYS A 297 -51.65 -3.10 10.56
N GLY A 298 -51.35 -2.64 9.34
CA GLY A 298 -51.27 -1.22 8.98
C GLY A 298 -49.85 -0.68 8.99
N PRO A 299 -49.63 0.55 8.45
CA PRO A 299 -48.31 1.17 8.34
C PRO A 299 -47.72 1.57 9.70
N ASP A 300 -48.56 1.91 10.69
CA ASP A 300 -48.14 2.34 12.03
C ASP A 300 -47.72 1.16 12.94
N THR A 301 -47.51 -0.01 12.35
CA THR A 301 -47.10 -1.22 13.09
C THR A 301 -45.71 -1.04 13.64
N THR A 302 -45.56 -1.15 14.96
CA THR A 302 -44.24 -1.19 15.62
C THR A 302 -43.88 -2.62 15.97
N LEU A 303 -42.58 -2.88 16.16
CA LEU A 303 -42.10 -4.20 16.55
C LEU A 303 -42.69 -4.66 17.90
N ASP A 304 -42.81 -3.75 18.87
CA ASP A 304 -43.47 -4.04 20.17
C ASP A 304 -44.95 -4.42 20.03
N SER A 305 -45.66 -3.95 18.98
CA SER A 305 -47.07 -4.27 18.78
C SER A 305 -47.31 -5.70 18.23
N ILE A 306 -46.27 -6.32 17.67
CA ILE A 306 -46.34 -7.65 17.03
C ILE A 306 -45.53 -8.70 17.77
N LEU A 307 -44.57 -8.31 18.59
CA LEU A 307 -43.88 -9.22 19.50
C LEU A 307 -44.74 -9.49 20.75
N PRO A 308 -44.78 -10.73 21.26
CA PRO A 308 -45.35 -10.98 22.57
C PRO A 308 -44.52 -10.23 23.63
N LEU A 309 -45.19 -9.55 24.56
CA LEU A 309 -44.56 -8.95 25.74
C LEU A 309 -43.78 -10.05 26.46
N GLN A 310 -42.45 -10.05 26.31
CA GLN A 310 -41.57 -10.86 27.14
C GLN A 310 -41.58 -10.21 28.53
N PHE A 311 -42.32 -10.83 29.45
CA PHE A 311 -42.15 -10.64 30.89
C PHE A 311 -40.94 -11.45 31.36
#